data_AF-X0YLW6-F1
#
_entry.id   AF-X0YLW6-F1
#
_cell.length_a   1.000
_cell.length_b   1.000
_cell.length_c   1.000
_cell.angle_alpha   90.00
_cell.angle_beta   90.00
_cell.angle_gamma   90.00
#
_symmetry.space_group_name_H-M   'P 1'
#
loop_
_entity.id
_entity.type
_entity.pdbx_description
1 polymer ?
#
loop_
_entity_poly.entity_id
_entity_poly.type
_entity_poly.pdbx_seq_one_letter_code
_entity_poly.pdbx_strand_id
1 'polypeptide(L)'
;HYNKPTREIETPHLKAAVPYAGGRIKVFFIATRFAVRPAIEVCQRFDVDERYALLYSPKRIDNPGDPDGISGQEALCYAPGVEKELVLAALAAGLEWKPDVICLHGVPWGTLPADVREEILKQVKDGAGLVGWQVGSSEDAGFVTSVFGAGAADAEATNSILSCVPEKTVYRFNGTQARTAGQAGRAVQLYNKAAEGLFSYLHDEDLYSLIGRGVLWAAGRDPRTKIDVAVDQKSCRVKLRG
;
A
#
# COMPACT_ATOMS: atom_id res chain seq x y z
N HIS A 1 20.16 -2.73 -11.36
CA HIS A 1 19.35 -1.53 -11.11
C HIS A 1 18.96 -1.48 -9.64
N TYR A 2 19.54 -0.57 -8.86
CA TYR A 2 19.36 -0.51 -7.40
C TYR A 2 17.97 0.00 -6.94
N ASN A 3 17.14 0.48 -7.87
CA ASN A 3 15.78 0.98 -7.60
C ASN A 3 14.65 0.02 -7.96
N LYS A 4 14.98 -1.21 -8.35
CA LYS A 4 13.96 -2.20 -8.65
C LYS A 4 14.04 -3.32 -7.61
N PRO A 5 13.04 -3.41 -6.72
CA PRO A 5 12.91 -4.56 -5.84
C PRO A 5 12.85 -5.85 -6.65
N THR A 6 13.48 -6.90 -6.15
CA THR A 6 13.42 -8.23 -6.77
C THR A 6 12.31 -9.07 -6.13
N ARG A 7 11.65 -9.88 -6.96
CA ARG A 7 10.67 -10.89 -6.53
C ARG A 7 11.28 -12.29 -6.38
N GLU A 8 12.57 -12.46 -6.70
CA GLU A 8 13.26 -13.76 -6.77
C GLU A 8 13.26 -14.52 -5.44
N ILE A 9 13.31 -13.79 -4.33
CA ILE A 9 13.20 -14.37 -2.99
C ILE A 9 11.73 -14.35 -2.60
N GLU A 10 11.02 -15.44 -2.89
CA GLU A 10 9.68 -15.69 -2.38
C GLU A 10 9.70 -15.98 -0.88
N THR A 11 8.78 -15.37 -0.17
CA THR A 11 8.63 -15.55 1.27
C THR A 11 7.54 -16.57 1.55
N PRO A 12 7.52 -17.25 2.71
CA PRO A 12 6.43 -18.15 3.01
C PRO A 12 5.12 -17.35 3.17
N HIS A 13 4.24 -17.41 2.17
CA HIS A 13 2.95 -16.73 2.18
C HIS A 13 1.86 -17.55 1.50
N LEU A 14 0.60 -17.24 1.80
CA LEU A 14 -0.54 -17.77 1.06
C LEU A 14 -0.66 -17.06 -0.29
N LYS A 15 -0.56 -17.80 -1.40
CA LYS A 15 -0.87 -17.28 -2.74
C LYS A 15 -2.39 -17.04 -2.81
N ALA A 16 -2.79 -15.78 -3.02
CA ALA A 16 -4.20 -15.40 -2.91
C ALA A 16 -4.88 -15.25 -4.27
N ALA A 17 -4.24 -14.59 -5.23
CA ALA A 17 -4.87 -14.16 -6.48
C ALA A 17 -3.92 -14.20 -7.67
N VAL A 18 -3.18 -15.31 -7.84
CA VAL A 18 -2.24 -15.50 -8.96
C VAL A 18 -2.55 -16.82 -9.70
N PRO A 19 -3.00 -16.78 -10.97
CA PRO A 19 -3.43 -15.58 -11.71
C PRO A 19 -4.73 -15.00 -11.16
N TYR A 20 -4.94 -13.70 -11.34
CA TYR A 20 -6.20 -13.07 -10.96
C TYR A 20 -7.21 -13.16 -12.11
N ALA A 21 -8.40 -13.71 -11.85
CA ALA A 21 -9.43 -13.88 -12.88
C ALA A 21 -9.88 -12.55 -13.53
N GLY A 22 -9.75 -11.43 -12.81
CA GLY A 22 -10.04 -10.09 -13.33
C GLY A 22 -8.96 -9.49 -14.24
N GLY A 23 -7.87 -10.23 -14.50
CA GLY A 23 -6.69 -9.75 -15.20
C GLY A 23 -5.74 -8.98 -14.28
N ARG A 24 -4.55 -8.66 -14.80
CA ARG A 24 -3.52 -7.94 -14.04
C ARG A 24 -3.93 -6.52 -13.70
N ILE A 25 -3.53 -6.09 -12.51
CA ILE A 25 -3.75 -4.73 -12.02
C ILE A 25 -2.46 -3.95 -12.16
N LYS A 26 -2.53 -2.75 -12.73
CA LYS A 26 -1.40 -1.83 -12.81
C LYS A 26 -1.24 -1.09 -11.49
N VAL A 27 -0.18 -1.39 -10.74
CA VAL A 27 0.08 -0.78 -9.44
C VAL A 27 1.35 0.05 -9.49
N PHE A 28 1.24 1.33 -9.13
CA PHE A 28 2.40 2.21 -8.98
C PHE A 28 2.71 2.45 -7.51
N PHE A 29 3.82 1.89 -7.04
CA PHE A 29 4.29 2.02 -5.67
C PHE A 29 5.22 3.22 -5.51
N ILE A 30 4.84 4.16 -4.65
CA ILE A 30 5.68 5.25 -4.16
C ILE A 30 5.98 4.95 -2.70
N ALA A 31 7.22 4.56 -2.43
CA ALA A 31 7.63 4.09 -1.11
C ALA A 31 9.00 4.63 -0.75
N THR A 32 9.37 4.52 0.51
CA THR A 32 10.79 4.67 0.88
C THR A 32 11.53 3.37 0.57
N ARG A 33 12.80 3.48 0.17
CA ARG A 33 13.63 2.33 -0.18
C ARG A 33 13.77 1.29 0.93
N PHE A 34 13.73 1.74 2.19
CA PHE A 34 13.87 0.88 3.37
C PHE A 34 12.56 0.20 3.77
N ALA A 35 11.44 0.63 3.18
CA ALA A 35 10.11 0.14 3.49
C ALA A 35 9.45 -0.54 2.28
N VAL A 36 10.23 -1.10 1.35
CA VAL A 36 9.65 -1.67 0.11
C VAL A 36 9.01 -3.06 0.30
N ARG A 37 9.23 -3.69 1.45
CA ARG A 37 8.78 -5.06 1.73
C ARG A 37 7.28 -5.28 1.49
N PRO A 38 6.35 -4.42 1.96
CA PRO A 38 4.93 -4.64 1.73
C PRO A 38 4.56 -4.60 0.24
N ALA A 39 5.25 -3.81 -0.57
CA ALA A 39 5.01 -3.76 -2.02
C ALA A 39 5.44 -5.08 -2.70
N ILE A 40 6.56 -5.67 -2.29
CA ILE A 40 7.01 -6.99 -2.78
C ILE A 40 5.98 -8.07 -2.40
N GLU A 41 5.46 -8.04 -1.18
CA GLU A 41 4.48 -9.01 -0.69
C GLU A 41 3.16 -8.93 -1.48
N VAL A 42 2.67 -7.73 -1.78
CA VAL A 42 1.54 -7.56 -2.71
C VAL A 42 1.87 -8.16 -4.07
N CYS A 43 3.06 -7.88 -4.60
CA CYS A 43 3.50 -8.36 -5.90
C CYS A 43 3.65 -9.89 -5.99
N GLN A 44 3.95 -10.56 -4.88
CA GLN A 44 4.08 -12.02 -4.83
C GLN A 44 2.73 -12.72 -4.59
N ARG A 45 1.79 -12.06 -3.90
CA ARG A 45 0.47 -12.62 -3.53
C ARG A 45 -0.63 -12.36 -4.56
N PHE A 46 -0.50 -11.29 -5.34
CA PHE A 46 -1.53 -10.81 -6.28
C PHE A 46 -0.95 -10.64 -7.69
N ASP A 47 -1.78 -10.88 -8.71
CA ASP A 47 -1.41 -10.74 -10.12
C ASP A 47 -1.40 -9.25 -10.51
N VAL A 48 -0.27 -8.60 -10.27
CA VAL A 48 -0.06 -7.17 -10.53
C VAL A 48 1.10 -6.94 -11.48
N ASP A 49 0.91 -5.97 -12.38
CA ASP A 49 1.99 -5.32 -13.10
C ASP A 49 2.42 -4.10 -12.27
N GLU A 50 3.70 -3.98 -11.96
CA GLU A 50 4.18 -3.01 -10.98
C GLU A 50 5.20 -2.02 -11.55
N ARG A 51 5.14 -0.79 -11.02
CA ARG A 51 6.22 0.20 -11.12
C ARG A 51 6.55 0.74 -9.74
N TYR A 52 7.77 1.26 -9.60
CA TYR A 52 8.27 1.79 -8.34
C TYR A 52 8.89 3.17 -8.52
N ALA A 53 8.59 4.07 -7.58
CA ALA A 53 9.41 5.22 -7.27
C ALA A 53 9.83 5.10 -5.81
N LEU A 54 11.14 4.86 -5.60
CA LEU A 54 11.69 4.65 -4.26
C LEU A 54 12.41 5.90 -3.79
N LEU A 55 11.82 6.58 -2.81
CA LEU A 55 12.44 7.72 -2.15
C LEU A 55 13.51 7.23 -1.18
N TYR A 56 14.48 8.10 -0.89
CA TYR A 56 15.53 7.75 0.07
C TYR A 56 14.99 7.52 1.48
N SER A 57 14.19 8.45 2.00
CA SER A 57 13.62 8.37 3.35
C SER A 57 12.26 9.08 3.42
N PRO A 58 11.50 8.95 4.53
CA PRO A 58 10.23 9.68 4.67
C PRO A 58 10.38 11.19 4.52
N LYS A 59 11.55 11.74 4.87
CA LYS A 59 11.79 13.19 4.86
C LYS A 59 12.45 13.69 3.57
N ARG A 60 12.87 12.78 2.67
CA ARG A 60 13.71 13.14 1.51
C ARG A 60 13.42 12.27 0.30
N ILE A 61 13.26 12.94 -0.84
CA ILE A 61 13.15 12.27 -2.14
C ILE A 61 14.45 11.56 -2.49
N ASP A 62 15.58 12.24 -2.30
CA ASP A 62 16.90 11.85 -2.74
C ASP A 62 17.91 11.63 -1.61
N ASN A 63 19.01 10.97 -1.93
CA ASN A 63 20.22 10.96 -1.11
C ASN A 63 21.23 11.94 -1.73
N PRO A 64 21.35 13.17 -1.23
CA PRO A 64 22.20 14.17 -1.88
C PRO A 64 23.70 13.83 -1.83
N GLY A 65 24.12 12.75 -1.13
CA GLY A 65 25.54 12.45 -0.93
C GLY A 65 26.18 13.59 -0.15
N ASP A 66 26.07 13.55 1.17
CA ASP A 66 26.40 14.61 2.12
C ASP A 66 27.13 15.88 1.59
N PRO A 67 26.41 16.94 1.19
CA PRO A 67 26.99 18.26 0.94
C PRO A 67 27.09 19.14 2.20
N ASP A 68 26.35 18.81 3.27
CA ASP A 68 26.08 19.69 4.43
C ASP A 68 26.64 19.16 5.77
N GLY A 69 27.40 18.07 5.76
CA GLY A 69 27.95 17.46 6.97
C GLY A 69 26.91 16.81 7.86
N ILE A 70 25.93 16.10 7.28
CA ILE A 70 24.94 15.35 8.07
C ILE A 70 25.68 14.26 8.83
N SER A 71 25.96 14.54 10.09
CA SER A 71 26.46 13.53 11.03
C SER A 71 25.36 12.51 11.33
N GLY A 72 25.70 11.22 11.27
CA GLY A 72 24.83 10.12 11.71
C GLY A 72 24.75 8.93 10.74
N GLN A 73 23.97 7.92 11.14
CA GLN A 73 23.79 6.65 10.41
C GLN A 73 23.28 6.82 8.97
N GLU A 74 22.57 7.91 8.67
CA GLU A 74 21.98 8.19 7.36
C GLU A 74 22.97 8.74 6.32
N ALA A 75 24.14 9.24 6.74
CA ALA A 75 25.17 9.74 5.83
C ALA A 75 26.19 8.67 5.40
N LEU A 76 26.22 7.53 6.11
CA LEU A 76 27.23 6.48 5.88
C LEU A 76 26.98 5.61 4.64
N CYS A 77 25.85 5.79 3.94
CA CYS A 77 25.45 4.93 2.84
C CYS A 77 24.93 5.74 1.65
N TYR A 78 25.84 6.38 0.89
CA TYR A 78 25.52 6.66 -0.52
C TYR A 78 25.05 5.34 -1.14
N ALA A 79 23.87 5.37 -1.73
CA ALA A 79 23.36 4.23 -2.44
C ALA A 79 22.95 4.68 -3.84
N PRO A 80 23.52 4.05 -4.88
CA PRO A 80 23.13 4.37 -6.24
C PRO A 80 21.64 4.11 -6.44
N GLY A 81 21.02 4.89 -7.33
CA GLY A 81 19.62 4.79 -7.70
C GLY A 81 18.72 5.83 -7.03
N VAL A 82 19.05 6.34 -5.85
CA VAL A 82 18.21 7.37 -5.19
C VAL A 82 18.66 8.79 -5.49
N GLU A 83 19.34 9.00 -6.63
CA GLU A 83 19.59 10.32 -7.18
C GLU A 83 18.27 11.01 -7.51
N LYS A 84 18.18 12.31 -7.21
CA LYS A 84 16.95 13.09 -7.34
C LYS A 84 16.33 12.97 -8.73
N GLU A 85 17.13 13.10 -9.77
CA GLU A 85 16.69 13.06 -11.16
C GLU A 85 16.12 11.68 -11.50
N LEU A 86 16.68 10.59 -10.96
CA LEU A 86 16.16 9.24 -11.17
C LEU A 86 14.85 9.01 -10.43
N VAL A 87 14.71 9.50 -9.19
CA VAL A 87 13.46 9.38 -8.44
C VAL A 87 12.35 10.21 -9.09
N LEU A 88 12.65 11.43 -9.53
CA LEU A 88 11.70 12.28 -10.26
C LEU A 88 11.31 11.66 -11.61
N ALA A 89 12.26 11.09 -12.35
CA ALA A 89 11.96 10.37 -13.59
C ALA A 89 11.09 9.13 -13.34
N ALA A 90 11.34 8.39 -12.25
CA ALA A 90 10.50 7.25 -11.86
C ALA A 90 9.09 7.67 -11.47
N LEU A 91 8.95 8.80 -10.75
CA LEU A 91 7.64 9.41 -10.43
C LEU A 91 6.88 9.78 -11.70
N ALA A 92 7.51 10.53 -12.61
CA ALA A 92 6.91 10.93 -13.87
C ALA A 92 6.50 9.71 -14.73
N ALA A 93 7.42 8.76 -14.95
CA ALA A 93 7.15 7.57 -15.74
C ALA A 93 6.10 6.64 -15.10
N GLY A 94 6.00 6.60 -13.78
CA GLY A 94 4.97 5.87 -13.05
C GLY A 94 3.58 6.47 -13.25
N LEU A 95 3.47 7.80 -13.20
CA LEU A 95 2.21 8.51 -13.42
C LEU A 95 1.79 8.51 -14.89
N GLU A 96 2.71 8.71 -15.84
CA GLU A 96 2.42 8.64 -17.28
C GLU A 96 1.86 7.29 -17.71
N TRP A 97 2.23 6.22 -16.98
CA TRP A 97 1.75 4.86 -17.24
C TRP A 97 0.26 4.65 -16.96
N LYS A 98 -0.38 5.61 -16.26
CA LYS A 98 -1.80 5.58 -15.86
C LYS A 98 -2.13 4.29 -15.10
N PRO A 99 -1.58 4.12 -13.89
CA PRO A 99 -1.86 2.97 -13.05
C PRO A 99 -3.34 2.88 -12.68
N ASP A 100 -3.83 1.67 -12.44
CA ASP A 100 -5.15 1.45 -11.86
C ASP A 100 -5.17 1.86 -10.39
N VAL A 101 -4.03 1.71 -9.69
CA VAL A 101 -3.86 2.05 -8.27
C VAL A 101 -2.50 2.67 -8.01
N ILE A 102 -2.50 3.77 -7.26
CA ILE A 102 -1.30 4.40 -6.71
C ILE A 102 -1.19 4.02 -5.24
N CYS A 103 -0.02 3.56 -4.82
CA CYS A 103 0.25 3.06 -3.49
C CYS A 103 1.30 3.91 -2.79
N LEU A 104 0.98 4.51 -1.64
CA LEU A 104 1.91 5.30 -0.83
C LEU A 104 2.29 4.55 0.44
N HIS A 105 3.60 4.38 0.68
CA HIS A 105 4.10 3.73 1.90
C HIS A 105 5.26 4.47 2.56
N GLY A 106 5.03 4.92 3.80
CA GLY A 106 6.09 5.57 4.57
C GLY A 106 6.57 6.89 3.97
N VAL A 107 5.81 7.46 3.02
CA VAL A 107 6.12 8.70 2.33
C VAL A 107 5.08 9.75 2.75
N PRO A 108 5.43 10.65 3.68
CA PRO A 108 4.63 11.83 3.99
C PRO A 108 4.25 12.59 2.72
N TRP A 109 3.02 13.06 2.65
CA TRP A 109 2.51 13.68 1.43
C TRP A 109 3.27 14.94 1.06
N GLY A 110 3.64 15.74 2.06
CA GLY A 110 4.44 16.96 1.87
C GLY A 110 5.83 16.72 1.28
N THR A 111 6.35 15.50 1.33
CA THR A 111 7.65 15.14 0.74
C THR A 111 7.58 15.05 -0.78
N LEU A 112 6.40 14.83 -1.36
CA LEU A 112 6.23 14.75 -2.80
C LEU A 112 6.22 16.16 -3.44
N PRO A 113 6.83 16.33 -4.64
CA PRO A 113 6.74 17.58 -5.40
C PRO A 113 5.29 17.99 -5.66
N ALA A 114 5.03 19.30 -5.78
CA ALA A 114 3.67 19.82 -5.93
C ALA A 114 2.96 19.31 -7.20
N ASP A 115 3.66 19.31 -8.33
CA ASP A 115 3.20 18.77 -9.61
C ASP A 115 2.90 17.27 -9.54
N VAL A 116 3.73 16.48 -8.86
CA VAL A 116 3.49 15.06 -8.61
C VAL A 116 2.21 14.85 -7.80
N ARG A 117 2.01 15.63 -6.73
CA ARG A 117 0.78 15.56 -5.90
C ARG A 117 -0.47 15.93 -6.70
N GLU A 118 -0.39 16.98 -7.50
CA GLU A 118 -1.47 17.43 -8.37
C GLU A 118 -1.86 16.37 -9.40
N GLU A 119 -0.88 15.72 -10.03
CA GLU A 119 -1.14 14.66 -11.00
C GLU A 119 -1.71 13.39 -10.34
N ILE A 120 -1.22 12.99 -9.16
CA ILE A 120 -1.84 11.89 -8.38
C ILE A 120 -3.31 12.21 -8.11
N LEU A 121 -3.60 13.42 -7.61
CA LEU A 121 -4.97 13.85 -7.29
C LEU A 121 -5.87 13.86 -8.53
N LYS A 122 -5.34 14.31 -9.67
CA LYS A 122 -6.06 14.28 -10.95
C LYS A 122 -6.37 12.85 -11.38
N GLN A 123 -5.42 11.93 -11.35
CA GLN A 123 -5.65 10.53 -11.72
C GLN A 123 -6.67 9.84 -10.80
N VAL A 124 -6.63 10.16 -9.50
CA VAL A 124 -7.62 9.66 -8.54
C VAL A 124 -9.02 10.18 -8.86
N LYS A 125 -9.17 11.48 -9.19
CA LYS A 125 -10.44 12.05 -9.67
C LYS A 125 -10.91 11.39 -10.97
N ASP A 126 -9.98 11.01 -11.83
CA ASP A 126 -10.25 10.33 -13.11
C ASP A 126 -10.53 8.82 -12.94
N GLY A 127 -10.48 8.28 -11.71
CA GLY A 127 -10.93 6.94 -11.36
C GLY A 127 -9.84 5.94 -10.95
N ALA A 128 -8.57 6.36 -10.90
CA ALA A 128 -7.50 5.57 -10.30
C ALA A 128 -7.73 5.40 -8.78
N GLY A 129 -7.38 4.24 -8.26
CA GLY A 129 -7.38 3.97 -6.84
C GLY A 129 -6.20 4.61 -6.11
N LEU A 130 -6.37 4.91 -4.82
CA LEU A 130 -5.27 5.35 -3.96
C LEU A 130 -5.25 4.52 -2.68
N VAL A 131 -4.10 3.93 -2.37
CA VAL A 131 -3.89 3.15 -1.14
C VAL A 131 -2.73 3.76 -0.38
N GLY A 132 -2.98 4.23 0.84
CA GLY A 132 -1.94 4.67 1.75
C GLY A 132 -1.78 3.72 2.93
N TRP A 133 -0.55 3.40 3.33
CA TRP A 133 -0.26 2.79 4.62
C TRP A 133 0.99 3.38 5.23
N GLN A 134 0.99 3.59 6.55
CA GLN A 134 2.05 4.31 7.27
C GLN A 134 2.43 5.67 6.61
N VAL A 135 1.45 6.37 6.02
CA VAL A 135 1.64 7.70 5.42
C VAL A 135 1.61 8.73 6.54
N GLY A 136 2.74 8.79 7.26
CA GLY A 136 3.15 9.80 8.25
C GLY A 136 2.19 10.17 9.39
N SER A 137 2.70 11.05 10.26
CA SER A 137 2.15 11.43 11.56
C SER A 137 0.97 12.41 11.45
N SER A 138 0.52 12.98 12.58
CA SER A 138 -0.54 14.01 12.65
C SER A 138 -0.36 15.21 11.70
N GLU A 139 0.85 15.45 11.18
CA GLU A 139 1.16 16.52 10.22
C GLU A 139 0.66 16.22 8.79
N ASP A 140 0.41 14.95 8.45
CA ASP A 140 -0.23 14.53 7.19
C ASP A 140 -1.77 14.66 7.25
N ALA A 141 -2.32 15.31 8.29
CA ALA A 141 -3.73 15.66 8.35
C ALA A 141 -4.19 16.43 7.10
N GLY A 142 -3.29 17.20 6.47
CA GLY A 142 -3.55 17.88 5.20
C GLY A 142 -3.74 16.92 4.02
N PHE A 143 -2.99 15.81 3.94
CA PHE A 143 -3.18 14.75 2.95
C PHE A 143 -4.48 13.99 3.18
N VAL A 144 -4.69 13.57 4.44
CA VAL A 144 -5.94 12.92 4.84
C VAL A 144 -7.13 13.82 4.53
N THR A 145 -7.04 15.11 4.80
CA THR A 145 -8.17 16.03 4.54
C THR A 145 -8.32 16.39 3.04
N SER A 146 -7.22 16.53 2.29
CA SER A 146 -7.26 16.93 0.87
C SER A 146 -7.61 15.78 -0.08
N VAL A 147 -7.21 14.56 0.25
CA VAL A 147 -7.39 13.38 -0.60
C VAL A 147 -8.45 12.44 -0.04
N PHE A 148 -8.47 12.31 1.28
CA PHE A 148 -9.41 11.48 2.02
C PHE A 148 -10.46 12.34 2.76
N GLY A 149 -10.93 13.43 2.13
CA GLY A 149 -11.74 14.47 2.77
C GLY A 149 -12.83 13.94 3.69
N ALA A 150 -13.26 14.78 4.64
CA ALA A 150 -14.12 14.49 5.81
C ALA A 150 -15.52 13.86 5.54
N GLY A 151 -15.72 13.20 4.40
CA GLY A 151 -16.78 12.24 4.20
C GLY A 151 -16.74 11.19 5.31
N ALA A 152 -17.91 10.87 5.84
CA ALA A 152 -18.07 9.78 6.79
C ALA A 152 -17.40 8.52 6.22
N ALA A 153 -16.69 7.79 7.09
CA ALA A 153 -16.13 6.50 6.73
C ALA A 153 -17.21 5.66 6.03
N ASP A 154 -16.98 5.25 4.79
CA ASP A 154 -17.86 4.31 4.11
C ASP A 154 -17.72 2.96 4.82
N ALA A 155 -18.68 2.70 5.72
CA ALA A 155 -18.71 1.50 6.55
C ALA A 155 -18.83 0.23 5.70
N GLU A 156 -19.50 0.28 4.54
CA GLU A 156 -19.62 -0.87 3.64
C GLU A 156 -18.27 -1.17 2.99
N ALA A 157 -17.59 -0.15 2.45
CA ALA A 157 -16.25 -0.31 1.90
C ALA A 157 -15.25 -0.79 2.96
N THR A 158 -15.29 -0.18 4.15
CA THR A 158 -14.44 -0.58 5.29
C THR A 158 -14.69 -2.05 5.66
N ASN A 159 -15.95 -2.47 5.79
CA ASN A 159 -16.30 -3.85 6.10
C ASN A 159 -15.88 -4.81 4.98
N SER A 160 -16.01 -4.42 3.71
CA SER A 160 -15.57 -5.25 2.59
C SER A 160 -14.06 -5.50 2.60
N ILE A 161 -13.28 -4.47 2.91
CA ILE A 161 -11.82 -4.56 3.00
C ILE A 161 -11.41 -5.39 4.23
N LEU A 162 -12.04 -5.16 5.39
CA LEU A 162 -11.71 -5.88 6.63
C LEU A 162 -12.20 -7.33 6.64
N SER A 163 -13.18 -7.70 5.82
CA SER A 163 -13.74 -9.06 5.80
C SER A 163 -12.75 -10.17 5.44
N CYS A 164 -11.61 -9.83 4.83
CA CYS A 164 -10.56 -10.79 4.50
C CYS A 164 -9.59 -11.09 5.65
N VAL A 165 -9.69 -10.38 6.78
CA VAL A 165 -8.82 -10.58 7.95
C VAL A 165 -9.60 -11.35 9.02
N PRO A 166 -9.11 -12.50 9.52
CA PRO A 166 -9.80 -13.26 10.55
C PRO A 166 -10.00 -12.42 11.83
N GLU A 167 -11.25 -12.27 12.28
CA GLU A 167 -11.66 -11.45 13.44
C GLU A 167 -10.85 -11.74 14.74
N LYS A 168 -10.28 -12.95 14.85
CA LYS A 168 -9.45 -13.37 16.00
C LYS A 168 -8.01 -12.86 15.98
N THR A 169 -7.48 -12.40 14.84
CA THR A 169 -6.16 -11.73 14.78
C THR A 169 -6.29 -10.21 14.90
N VAL A 170 -7.52 -9.70 14.78
CA VAL A 170 -7.92 -8.28 14.78
C VAL A 170 -7.94 -7.65 16.18
N TYR A 171 -7.53 -8.35 17.25
CA TYR A 171 -7.43 -7.78 18.62
C TYR A 171 -6.55 -6.51 18.71
N ARG A 172 -5.76 -6.17 17.68
CA ARG A 172 -5.02 -4.89 17.58
C ARG A 172 -5.47 -3.99 16.42
N PHE A 173 -6.25 -4.48 15.47
CA PHE A 173 -6.88 -3.69 14.41
C PHE A 173 -8.29 -3.28 14.84
N ASN A 174 -8.41 -2.44 15.88
CA ASN A 174 -9.71 -1.84 16.21
C ASN A 174 -10.29 -1.17 14.95
N GLY A 175 -11.59 -1.36 14.67
CA GLY A 175 -12.32 -0.92 13.46
C GLY A 175 -12.29 0.58 13.12
N THR A 176 -11.42 1.35 13.76
CA THR A 176 -11.03 2.73 13.45
C THR A 176 -9.83 2.83 12.47
N GLN A 177 -9.28 1.72 11.99
CA GLN A 177 -7.96 1.67 11.32
C GLN A 177 -7.98 1.57 9.78
N ALA A 178 -9.14 1.37 9.15
CA ALA A 178 -9.36 1.67 7.74
C ALA A 178 -10.32 2.86 7.68
N ARG A 179 -9.86 3.98 7.10
CA ARG A 179 -10.74 5.12 6.81
C ARG A 179 -10.97 5.17 5.31
N THR A 180 -12.24 5.14 4.91
CA THR A 180 -12.67 5.27 3.50
C THR A 180 -13.48 6.54 3.30
N ALA A 181 -12.92 7.47 2.52
CA ALA A 181 -13.52 8.60 1.77
C ALA A 181 -12.39 9.63 1.61
N GLY A 182 -12.16 10.37 0.52
CA GLY A 182 -12.59 10.30 -0.86
C GLY A 182 -12.10 11.51 -1.69
N GLN A 183 -11.87 11.29 -2.99
CA GLN A 183 -12.55 11.97 -4.10
C GLN A 183 -12.70 10.91 -5.20
N ALA A 184 -13.95 10.52 -5.55
CA ALA A 184 -14.33 9.35 -6.37
C ALA A 184 -14.44 7.96 -5.71
N GLY A 185 -14.33 7.84 -4.38
CA GLY A 185 -14.72 6.62 -3.65
C GLY A 185 -13.79 5.41 -3.78
N ARG A 186 -12.55 5.58 -4.24
CA ARG A 186 -11.54 4.51 -4.41
C ARG A 186 -10.23 4.77 -3.68
N ALA A 187 -10.30 5.58 -2.62
CA ALA A 187 -9.16 5.89 -1.78
C ALA A 187 -9.32 5.19 -0.42
N VAL A 188 -8.32 4.41 0.00
CA VAL A 188 -8.23 3.82 1.34
C VAL A 188 -6.91 4.18 2.04
N GLN A 189 -7.01 4.57 3.31
CA GLN A 189 -5.87 4.68 4.21
C GLN A 189 -5.92 3.57 5.25
N LEU A 190 -4.87 2.76 5.29
CA LEU A 190 -4.65 1.69 6.25
C LEU A 190 -3.70 2.18 7.34
N TYR A 191 -4.12 2.01 8.59
CA TYR A 191 -3.30 2.30 9.76
C TYR A 191 -2.96 0.99 10.46
N ASN A 192 -1.71 0.83 10.86
CA ASN A 192 -1.33 -0.17 11.84
C ASN A 192 -1.09 0.57 13.16
N LYS A 193 -2.07 0.54 14.07
CA LYS A 193 -1.82 0.99 15.43
C LYS A 193 -1.06 -0.13 16.13
N ALA A 194 0.26 -0.12 16.02
CA ALA A 194 1.11 -0.96 16.84
C ALA A 194 0.87 -0.59 18.31
N ALA A 195 -0.06 -1.30 18.95
CA ALA A 195 -0.15 -1.33 20.39
C ALA A 195 1.17 -1.94 20.87
N GLU A 196 1.99 -1.09 21.49
CA GLU A 196 3.08 -1.41 22.43
C GLU A 196 3.59 -2.86 22.36
N GLY A 197 4.73 -3.04 21.69
CA GLY A 197 5.62 -4.17 21.89
C GLY A 197 5.11 -5.54 21.40
N LEU A 198 5.51 -5.90 20.18
CA LEU A 198 5.95 -7.22 19.71
C LEU A 198 5.70 -7.33 18.20
N PHE A 199 6.78 -7.27 17.43
CA PHE A 199 6.77 -7.68 16.03
C PHE A 199 6.48 -9.18 15.97
N SER A 200 5.39 -9.59 15.34
CA SER A 200 5.12 -11.01 15.04
C SER A 200 4.83 -11.15 13.55
N TYR A 201 5.43 -12.16 12.91
CA TYR A 201 5.24 -12.46 11.49
C TYR A 201 3.76 -12.66 11.11
N LEU A 202 2.93 -13.10 12.05
CA LEU A 202 1.49 -13.25 11.84
C LEU A 202 0.80 -11.91 11.60
N HIS A 203 1.29 -10.81 12.19
CA HIS A 203 0.76 -9.47 11.92
C HIS A 203 1.10 -8.99 10.52
N ASP A 204 2.25 -9.40 9.99
CA ASP A 204 2.69 -9.05 8.64
C ASP A 204 1.85 -9.76 7.59
N GLU A 205 1.53 -11.05 7.79
CA GLU A 205 0.64 -11.81 6.89
C GLU A 205 -0.75 -11.15 6.73
N ASP A 206 -1.36 -10.77 7.87
CA ASP A 206 -2.67 -10.10 7.86
C ASP A 206 -2.56 -8.71 7.23
N LEU A 207 -1.50 -7.96 7.54
CA LEU A 207 -1.27 -6.63 6.96
C LEU A 207 -1.10 -6.71 5.44
N TYR A 208 -0.29 -7.64 4.92
CA TYR A 208 -0.08 -7.77 3.47
C TYR A 208 -1.34 -8.23 2.76
N SER A 209 -2.13 -9.09 3.39
CA SER A 209 -3.44 -9.49 2.89
C SER A 209 -4.41 -8.31 2.83
N LEU A 210 -4.43 -7.49 3.88
CA LEU A 210 -5.22 -6.27 3.97
C LEU A 210 -4.80 -5.22 2.93
N ILE A 211 -3.50 -5.01 2.73
CA ILE A 211 -2.98 -4.10 1.70
C ILE A 211 -3.41 -4.59 0.32
N GLY A 212 -3.23 -5.88 0.02
CA GLY A 212 -3.63 -6.46 -1.27
C GLY A 212 -5.14 -6.38 -1.53
N ARG A 213 -5.97 -6.62 -0.51
CA ARG A 213 -7.42 -6.38 -0.59
C ARG A 213 -7.73 -4.90 -0.83
N GLY A 214 -7.03 -4.00 -0.16
CA GLY A 214 -7.12 -2.56 -0.38
C GLY A 214 -6.79 -2.17 -1.82
N VAL A 215 -5.75 -2.79 -2.42
CA VAL A 215 -5.39 -2.61 -3.84
C VAL A 215 -6.50 -3.13 -4.75
N LEU A 216 -7.02 -4.34 -4.53
CA LEU A 216 -8.12 -4.88 -5.33
C LEU A 216 -9.37 -4.00 -5.28
N TRP A 217 -9.73 -3.55 -4.08
CA TRP A 217 -10.86 -2.66 -3.86
C TRP A 217 -10.65 -1.30 -4.53
N ALA A 218 -9.50 -0.67 -4.33
CA ALA A 218 -9.16 0.63 -4.92
C ALA A 218 -9.09 0.56 -6.46
N ALA A 219 -8.67 -0.58 -7.02
CA ALA A 219 -8.71 -0.82 -8.46
C ALA A 219 -10.14 -1.01 -9.01
N GLY A 220 -11.16 -1.12 -8.16
CA GLY A 220 -12.51 -1.54 -8.56
C GLY A 220 -12.56 -2.99 -9.06
N ARG A 221 -11.61 -3.81 -8.61
CA ARG A 221 -11.41 -5.21 -9.01
C ARG A 221 -11.68 -6.16 -7.87
N ASP A 222 -12.40 -5.75 -6.85
CA ASP A 222 -12.70 -6.61 -5.72
C ASP A 222 -13.61 -7.79 -6.12
N PRO A 223 -13.27 -9.05 -5.77
CA PRO A 223 -14.15 -10.18 -6.01
C PRO A 223 -15.52 -9.96 -5.36
N ARG A 224 -16.58 -10.00 -6.16
CA ARG A 224 -17.97 -9.89 -5.66
C ARG A 224 -18.50 -11.21 -5.09
N THR A 225 -17.87 -12.32 -5.46
CA THR A 225 -18.28 -13.66 -5.01
C THR A 225 -17.89 -13.87 -3.56
N LYS A 226 -18.88 -14.22 -2.73
CA LYS A 226 -18.66 -14.70 -1.36
C LYS A 226 -18.72 -16.22 -1.37
N ILE A 227 -17.79 -16.85 -0.66
CA ILE A 227 -17.79 -18.30 -0.47
C ILE A 227 -18.19 -18.55 0.97
N ASP A 228 -19.31 -19.22 1.18
CA ASP A 228 -19.76 -19.62 2.50
C ASP A 228 -19.04 -20.92 2.88
N VAL A 229 -18.21 -20.84 3.91
CA VAL A 229 -17.42 -21.99 4.38
C VAL A 229 -18.04 -22.57 5.63
N ALA A 230 -18.47 -23.84 5.57
CA ALA A 230 -18.89 -24.60 6.73
C ALA A 230 -17.83 -25.67 7.06
N VAL A 231 -17.24 -25.59 8.25
CA VAL A 231 -16.34 -26.63 8.76
C VAL A 231 -17.16 -27.60 9.59
N ASP A 232 -17.24 -28.85 9.14
CA ASP A 232 -17.79 -29.93 9.96
C ASP A 232 -16.78 -30.26 11.08
N GLN A 233 -17.12 -29.89 12.31
CA GLN A 233 -16.24 -30.07 13.47
C GLN A 233 -15.92 -31.54 13.79
N LYS A 234 -16.76 -32.48 13.36
CA LYS A 234 -16.52 -33.91 13.64
C LYS A 234 -15.56 -34.53 12.62
N SER A 235 -15.61 -34.08 11.37
CA SER A 235 -14.80 -34.64 10.28
C SER A 235 -13.67 -33.73 9.82
N CYS A 236 -13.59 -32.50 10.35
CA CYS A 236 -12.72 -31.42 9.88
C CYS A 236 -12.85 -31.14 8.37
N ARG A 237 -13.97 -31.52 7.76
CA ARG A 237 -14.22 -31.28 6.33
C ARG A 237 -14.74 -29.88 6.11
N VAL A 238 -14.21 -29.24 5.08
CA VAL A 238 -14.63 -27.92 4.60
C VAL A 238 -15.68 -28.12 3.52
N LYS A 239 -16.89 -27.59 3.73
CA LYS A 239 -17.93 -27.49 2.71
C LYS A 239 -17.99 -26.07 2.20
N LEU A 240 -17.80 -25.90 0.90
CA LEU A 240 -18.00 -24.62 0.22
C LEU A 240 -19.47 -24.56 -0.24
N ARG A 241 -20.16 -23.48 0.09
CA ARG A 241 -21.47 -23.12 -0.45
C ARG A 241 -21.26 -21.90 -1.35
N GLY A 242 -21.71 -22.01 -2.60
CA GLY A 242 -21.66 -20.94 -3.59
C GLY A 242 -23.00 -20.24 -3.71
#